data_AF-A0A9X8VCJ5-F1
#
_entry.id   AF-A0A9X8VCJ5-F1
#
_cell.length_a   1.000
_cell.length_b   1.000
_cell.length_c   1.000
_cell.angle_alpha   90.00
_cell.angle_beta   90.00
_cell.angle_gamma   90.00
#
_symmetry.space_group_name_H-M   'P 1'
#
loop_
_entity.id
_entity.type
_entity.pdbx_description
1 polymer ?
#
loop_
_entity_poly.entity_id
_entity_poly.type
_entity_poly.pdbx_seq_one_letter_code
_entity_poly.pdbx_strand_id
1 'polypeptide(L)'
;KPGIAYLRNSYHGKTLGALSITGRDKHRRYFTPLLDAMVEVPFGDLAALREALNREDVGALMIEPIQGEGGVHIPPAGYLQAAQQLCRETGVLLMVDEVQTGLGRTGKLFACEW
;
A
#
# COMPACT_ATOMS: atom_id res chain seq x y z
N LYS A 1 11.37 -11.64 -4.73
CA LYS A 1 10.21 -12.34 -4.13
C LYS A 1 8.95 -11.85 -4.86
N PRO A 2 7.95 -12.72 -5.15
CA PRO A 2 6.81 -12.36 -5.99
C PRO A 2 5.73 -11.53 -5.28
N GLY A 3 5.64 -11.63 -3.95
CA GLY A 3 4.57 -11.03 -3.17
C GLY A 3 4.77 -9.55 -2.87
N ILE A 4 3.65 -8.83 -2.87
CA ILE A 4 3.56 -7.41 -2.51
C ILE A 4 2.45 -7.27 -1.46
N ALA A 5 2.79 -6.67 -0.32
CA ALA A 5 1.80 -6.24 0.65
C ALA A 5 1.18 -4.90 0.19
N TYR A 6 -0.12 -4.74 0.40
CA TYR A 6 -0.87 -3.50 0.09
C TYR A 6 -1.93 -3.26 1.16
N LEU A 7 -2.39 -2.01 1.29
CA LEU A 7 -3.32 -1.64 2.34
C LEU A 7 -4.78 -1.80 1.87
N ARG A 8 -5.66 -2.32 2.73
CA ARG A 8 -7.10 -2.35 2.50
C ARG A 8 -7.60 -0.94 2.16
N ASN A 9 -8.55 -0.86 1.23
CA ASN A 9 -9.05 0.39 0.59
C ASN A 9 -8.06 1.11 -0.35
N SER A 10 -6.87 0.55 -0.64
CA SER A 10 -5.96 1.13 -1.63
C SER A 10 -6.56 1.20 -3.04
N TYR A 11 -6.00 2.08 -3.86
CA TYR A 11 -6.27 2.14 -5.30
C TYR A 11 -4.98 2.42 -6.09
N HIS A 12 -4.57 1.45 -6.93
CA HIS A 12 -3.36 1.57 -7.76
C HIS A 12 -3.64 1.44 -9.26
N GLY A 13 -4.92 1.43 -9.64
CA GLY A 13 -5.36 1.31 -11.03
C GLY A 13 -6.15 0.03 -11.32
N LYS A 14 -6.38 -0.24 -12.61
CA LYS A 14 -7.34 -1.26 -13.06
C LYS A 14 -6.79 -2.28 -14.05
N THR A 15 -5.54 -2.14 -14.49
CA THR A 15 -4.87 -3.25 -15.20
C THR A 15 -4.68 -4.42 -14.23
N LEU A 16 -4.70 -5.66 -14.71
CA LEU A 16 -4.79 -6.85 -13.85
C LEU A 16 -3.67 -6.92 -12.79
N GLY A 17 -2.46 -6.46 -13.12
CA GLY A 17 -1.37 -6.35 -12.15
C GLY A 17 -1.69 -5.37 -11.01
N ALA A 18 -2.01 -4.12 -11.33
CA ALA A 18 -2.38 -3.11 -10.34
C ALA A 18 -3.66 -3.45 -9.56
N LEU A 19 -4.62 -4.09 -10.23
CA LEU A 19 -5.86 -4.53 -9.61
C LEU A 19 -5.63 -5.61 -8.54
N SER A 20 -4.57 -6.42 -8.69
CA SER A 20 -4.17 -7.44 -7.71
C SER A 20 -3.75 -6.86 -6.36
N ILE A 21 -3.30 -5.60 -6.34
CA ILE A 21 -2.90 -4.84 -5.14
C ILE A 21 -3.85 -3.67 -4.81
N THR A 22 -4.99 -3.56 -5.49
CA THR A 22 -6.04 -2.57 -5.19
C THR A 22 -7.01 -3.19 -4.18
N GLY A 23 -6.99 -2.76 -2.92
CA GLY A 23 -7.70 -3.39 -1.79
C GLY A 23 -9.19 -3.08 -1.70
N ARG A 24 -9.92 -3.20 -2.82
CA ARG A 24 -11.35 -2.87 -2.88
C ARG A 24 -12.13 -3.85 -3.74
N ASP A 25 -12.94 -4.68 -3.07
CA ASP A 25 -13.67 -5.80 -3.70
C ASP A 25 -14.52 -5.39 -4.91
N LYS A 26 -15.20 -4.23 -4.84
CA LYS A 26 -16.05 -3.72 -5.93
C LYS A 26 -15.32 -3.59 -7.28
N HIS A 27 -13.98 -3.48 -7.28
CA HIS A 27 -13.16 -3.44 -8.48
C HIS A 27 -12.61 -4.81 -8.87
N ARG A 28 -12.39 -5.71 -7.90
CA ARG A 28 -11.69 -7.00 -8.08
C ARG A 28 -12.63 -8.16 -8.43
N ARG A 29 -13.85 -8.17 -7.86
CA ARG A 29 -14.73 -9.35 -7.80
C ARG A 29 -15.09 -10.02 -9.13
N TYR A 30 -14.93 -9.32 -10.24
CA TYR A 30 -15.27 -9.82 -11.57
C TYR A 30 -14.08 -10.38 -12.35
N PHE A 31 -12.87 -10.27 -11.81
CA PHE A 31 -11.62 -10.56 -12.51
C PHE A 31 -10.77 -11.60 -11.77
N THR A 32 -11.38 -12.38 -10.88
CA THR A 32 -10.70 -13.43 -10.13
C THR A 32 -10.42 -14.66 -11.02
N PRO A 33 -9.30 -15.36 -10.85
CA PRO A 33 -8.22 -15.05 -9.90
C PRO A 33 -7.34 -13.89 -10.36
N LEU A 34 -6.86 -13.10 -9.39
CA LEU A 34 -5.83 -12.08 -9.57
C LEU A 34 -4.45 -12.68 -9.27
N LEU A 35 -3.36 -11.89 -9.34
CA LEU A 35 -2.03 -12.40 -9.05
C LEU A 35 -1.93 -12.97 -7.62
N ASP A 36 -1.30 -14.14 -7.52
CA ASP A 36 -1.00 -14.80 -6.25
C ASP A 36 0.05 -14.01 -5.44
N ALA A 37 0.26 -14.41 -4.18
CA ALA A 37 1.24 -13.83 -3.24
C ALA A 37 1.03 -12.34 -2.88
N MET A 38 -0.03 -11.69 -3.36
CA MET A 38 -0.40 -10.33 -2.95
C MET A 38 -1.13 -10.37 -1.60
N VAL A 39 -0.71 -9.54 -0.64
CA VAL A 39 -1.20 -9.60 0.75
C VAL A 39 -1.92 -8.30 1.11
N GLU A 40 -3.23 -8.37 1.34
CA GLU A 40 -3.98 -7.23 1.88
C GLU A 40 -3.72 -7.11 3.40
N VAL A 41 -3.37 -5.90 3.85
CA VAL A 41 -3.16 -5.55 5.26
C VAL A 41 -4.16 -4.46 5.67
N PRO A 42 -4.77 -4.54 6.86
CA PRO A 42 -5.60 -3.45 7.37
C PRO A 42 -4.83 -2.12 7.45
N PHE A 43 -5.42 -1.04 6.94
CA PHE A 43 -4.83 0.29 7.00
C PHE A 43 -4.66 0.77 8.46
N GLY A 44 -3.46 1.22 8.81
CA GLY A 44 -3.16 1.73 10.17
C GLY A 44 -2.72 0.67 11.18
N ASP A 45 -2.69 -0.62 10.81
CA ASP A 45 -2.33 -1.72 11.69
C ASP A 45 -0.86 -2.16 11.49
N LEU A 46 0.03 -1.68 12.36
CA LEU A 46 1.46 -2.00 12.30
C LEU A 46 1.78 -3.45 12.69
N ALA A 47 0.95 -4.09 13.52
CA ALA A 47 1.17 -5.48 13.90
C ALA A 47 0.86 -6.40 12.71
N ALA A 48 -0.30 -6.20 12.08
CA ALA A 48 -0.67 -6.92 10.86
C ALA A 48 0.33 -6.64 9.72
N LEU A 49 0.83 -5.41 9.60
CA LEU A 49 1.86 -5.08 8.63
C LEU A 49 3.15 -5.87 8.90
N ARG A 50 3.61 -5.94 10.15
CA ARG A 50 4.81 -6.71 10.53
C ARG A 50 4.66 -8.19 10.18
N GLU A 51 3.52 -8.79 10.47
CA GLU A 51 3.24 -10.18 10.09
C GLU A 51 3.31 -10.37 8.57
N ALA A 52 2.69 -9.49 7.79
CA ALA A 52 2.70 -9.56 6.33
C ALA A 52 4.12 -9.40 5.76
N LEU A 53 4.91 -8.45 6.27
CA LEU A 53 6.26 -8.17 5.76
C LEU A 53 7.30 -9.24 6.14
N ASN A 54 7.04 -10.03 7.18
CA ASN A 54 7.90 -11.14 7.58
C ASN A 54 7.70 -12.41 6.73
N ARG A 55 6.67 -12.46 5.87
CA ARG A 55 6.46 -13.59 4.99
C ARG A 55 7.64 -13.78 4.04
N GLU A 56 8.03 -15.03 3.81
CA GLU A 56 9.16 -15.37 2.96
C GLU A 56 8.95 -14.92 1.50
N ASP A 57 7.71 -14.95 1.03
CA ASP A 57 7.31 -14.61 -0.34
C ASP A 57 7.06 -13.11 -0.57
N VAL A 58 7.06 -12.26 0.47
CA VAL A 58 6.83 -10.80 0.35
C VAL A 58 8.14 -10.04 0.18
N GLY A 59 8.26 -9.30 -0.93
CA GLY A 59 9.44 -8.51 -1.28
C GLY A 59 9.24 -7.00 -1.27
N ALA A 60 7.99 -6.53 -1.29
CA ALA A 60 7.68 -5.10 -1.29
C ALA A 60 6.37 -4.79 -0.54
N LEU A 61 6.25 -3.55 -0.09
CA LEU A 61 5.03 -2.92 0.41
C LEU A 61 4.66 -1.77 -0.54
N MET A 62 3.42 -1.72 -1.00
CA MET A 62 2.85 -0.59 -1.75
C MET A 62 1.89 0.21 -0.87
N ILE A 63 2.08 1.52 -0.80
CA ILE A 63 1.23 2.45 -0.04
C ILE A 63 0.93 3.73 -0.84
N GLU A 64 -0.17 4.40 -0.50
CA GLU A 64 -0.43 5.80 -0.84
C GLU A 64 -0.11 6.66 0.41
N PRO A 65 0.49 7.86 0.28
CA PRO A 65 0.69 8.76 1.43
C PRO A 65 -0.62 9.17 2.13
N ILE A 66 -1.68 9.32 1.34
CA ILE A 66 -3.07 9.53 1.77
C ILE A 66 -3.91 8.63 0.85
N GLN A 67 -4.78 7.79 1.42
CA GLN A 67 -5.66 6.97 0.58
C GLN A 67 -6.70 7.84 -0.11
N GLY A 68 -6.58 7.97 -1.43
CA GLY A 68 -7.43 8.84 -2.24
C GLY A 68 -8.84 8.31 -2.40
N GLU A 69 -8.99 7.32 -3.29
CA GLU A 69 -10.27 6.65 -3.57
C GLU A 69 -10.86 5.94 -2.34
N GLY A 70 -10.01 5.64 -1.35
CA GLY A 70 -10.39 5.07 -0.06
C GLY A 70 -11.23 5.99 0.83
N GLY A 71 -11.27 7.30 0.53
CA GLY A 71 -12.06 8.29 1.28
C GLY A 71 -11.27 9.49 1.79
N VAL A 72 -10.11 9.80 1.20
CA VAL A 72 -9.20 10.88 1.64
C VAL A 72 -8.81 10.70 3.11
N HIS A 73 -8.27 9.51 3.43
CA HIS A 73 -7.84 9.19 4.79
C HIS A 73 -6.36 9.53 4.99
N ILE A 74 -6.10 10.55 5.81
CA ILE A 74 -4.76 10.82 6.33
C ILE A 74 -4.38 9.67 7.28
N PRO A 75 -3.18 9.07 7.13
CA PRO A 75 -2.75 8.00 8.03
C PRO A 75 -2.67 8.47 9.49
N PRO A 76 -2.80 7.54 10.46
CA PRO A 76 -2.55 7.86 11.87
C PRO A 76 -1.16 8.48 12.05
N ALA A 77 -1.02 9.35 13.05
CA ALA A 77 0.25 9.99 13.35
C ALA A 77 1.38 8.94 13.54
N GLY A 78 2.51 9.16 12.86
CA GLY A 78 3.67 8.26 12.91
C GLY A 78 3.54 6.96 12.12
N TYR A 79 2.37 6.63 11.54
CA TYR A 79 2.16 5.36 10.84
C TYR A 79 3.10 5.16 9.65
N LEU A 80 3.23 6.16 8.76
CA LEU A 80 4.09 6.05 7.58
C LEU A 80 5.57 5.92 7.94
N GLN A 81 6.01 6.66 8.96
CA GLN A 81 7.38 6.57 9.46
C GLN A 81 7.66 5.19 10.07
N ALA A 82 6.72 4.66 10.85
CA ALA A 82 6.83 3.31 11.40
C ALA A 82 6.83 2.23 10.31
N ALA A 83 5.98 2.36 9.29
CA ALA A 83 5.96 1.46 8.13
C ALA A 83 7.30 1.50 7.37
N GLN A 84 7.89 2.68 7.20
CA GLN A 84 9.22 2.83 6.59
C GLN A 84 10.31 2.11 7.39
N GLN A 85 10.33 2.27 8.71
CA GLN A 85 11.31 1.57 9.54
C GLN A 85 11.10 0.06 9.52
N LEU A 86 9.84 -0.38 9.54
CA LEU A 86 9.51 -1.79 9.43
C LEU A 86 9.98 -2.40 8.11
N CYS A 87 9.79 -1.72 6.98
CA CYS A 87 10.33 -2.15 5.68
C CYS A 87 11.85 -2.30 5.72
N ARG A 88 12.56 -1.38 6.41
CA ARG A 88 14.02 -1.47 6.58
C ARG A 88 14.42 -2.66 7.46
N GLU A 89 13.71 -2.89 8.55
CA GLU A 89 13.94 -4.02 9.46
C GLU A 89 13.78 -5.37 8.74
N THR A 90 12.75 -5.51 7.89
CA THR A 90 12.42 -6.77 7.22
C THR A 90 13.13 -6.93 5.86
N GLY A 91 13.86 -5.92 5.39
CA GLY A 91 14.49 -5.92 4.06
C GLY A 91 13.48 -5.87 2.90
N VAL A 92 12.27 -5.39 3.17
CA VAL A 92 11.18 -5.23 2.18
C VAL A 92 11.29 -3.85 1.52
N LEU A 93 11.06 -3.77 0.21
CA LEU A 93 11.03 -2.49 -0.50
C LEU A 93 9.80 -1.66 -0.08
N LEU A 94 10.00 -0.38 0.23
CA LEU A 94 8.91 0.58 0.36
C LEU A 94 8.63 1.23 -1.01
N MET A 95 7.47 0.95 -1.59
CA MET A 95 6.97 1.59 -2.81
C MET A 95 5.85 2.56 -2.44
N VAL A 96 5.93 3.78 -2.95
CA VAL A 96 4.95 4.84 -2.63
C VAL A 96 4.29 5.31 -3.92
N ASP A 97 2.97 5.18 -3.96
CA ASP A 97 2.13 5.66 -5.05
C ASP A 97 1.72 7.12 -4.79
N GLU A 98 2.39 8.02 -5.49
CA GLU A 98 2.12 9.46 -5.48
C GLU A 98 1.38 9.93 -6.73
N VAL A 99 0.74 9.02 -7.50
CA VAL A 99 -0.01 9.38 -8.71
C VAL A 99 -1.07 10.44 -8.39
N GLN A 100 -1.74 10.32 -7.25
CA GLN A 100 -2.75 11.29 -6.81
C GLN A 100 -2.20 12.37 -5.88
N THR A 101 -1.31 12.02 -4.95
CA THR A 101 -0.86 12.92 -3.87
C THR A 101 0.32 13.83 -4.24
N GLY A 102 1.02 13.51 -5.32
CA GLY A 102 2.20 14.26 -5.76
C GLY A 102 1.87 15.58 -6.45
N LEU A 103 2.93 16.21 -6.96
CA LEU A 103 2.89 17.42 -7.78
C LEU A 103 2.13 18.58 -7.12
N GLY A 104 2.33 18.79 -5.81
CA GLY A 104 1.72 19.92 -5.09
C GLY A 104 0.32 19.66 -4.54
N ARG A 105 -0.32 18.52 -4.86
CA ARG A 105 -1.73 18.26 -4.50
C ARG A 105 -2.02 18.43 -3.01
N THR A 106 -1.09 18.02 -2.16
CA THR A 106 -1.25 18.03 -0.70
C THR A 106 -0.57 19.22 -0.01
N GLY A 107 -0.06 20.20 -0.78
CA GLY A 107 0.66 21.37 -0.25
C GLY A 107 2.18 21.20 -0.13
N LYS A 108 2.71 20.02 -0.49
CA LYS A 108 4.14 19.74 -0.72
C LYS A 108 4.34 19.26 -2.15
N LEU A 109 5.55 19.39 -2.70
CA LEU A 109 5.80 18.93 -4.07
C LEU A 109 5.51 17.43 -4.19
N PHE A 110 5.88 16.65 -3.16
CA PHE A 110 5.49 15.27 -2.95
C PHE A 110 4.95 15.10 -1.52
N ALA A 111 3.90 14.29 -1.35
CA ALA A 111 3.30 14.09 -0.03
C ALA A 111 4.22 13.35 0.95
N CYS A 112 5.25 12.63 0.47
CA CYS A 112 6.30 12.06 1.30
C CYS A 112 7.14 13.10 2.09
N GLU A 113 7.00 14.40 1.80
CA GLU A 113 7.67 15.47 2.54
C GLU A 113 6.99 15.81 3.89
N TRP A 114 5.78 15.31 4.13
CA TRP A 114 5.07 15.45 5.41
C TRP A 114 5.56 14.44 6.44
#